data_AF-G3JEV4-F1
#
_entry.id   AF-G3JEV4-F1
#
_cell.length_a   1.000
_cell.length_b   1.000
_cell.length_c   1.000
_cell.angle_alpha   90.00
_cell.angle_beta   90.00
_cell.angle_gamma   90.00
#
_symmetry.space_group_name_H-M   'P 1'
#
loop_
_entity.id
_entity.type
_entity.pdbx_description
1 polymer ?
#
loop_
_entity_poly.entity_id
_entity_poly.type
_entity_poly.pdbx_seq_one_letter_code
_entity_poly.pdbx_strand_id
1 'polypeptide(L)'
;MTDLAKILPSFNTAPFSALLSVVEQHALSTTDLLTQHPVDLAKQTHLALLDLKRFIAAVQASLADDLTPEKPLATARAPEQTAAPPPPPEEDKGEGDGSREPDAAPPPAVVNTAPAQTTPCISTLDDTLDAALGGGVPVGYITEFTGESGAGKTQFLLSLCLAVQLPPPRGLGRQALYVSTEAGLTTRRLAQMLGGAAAAPDWAASPPPSLDHILSTVTPDLESQEHILEYQVPVLLARHDIGLLVLDSVAANYRAEFEGGGLGARLGSGMGARGAQLVRLGAHLRDLARRHGIAVVVANQVADRFASTAVPPPPPPLHRGMPPPESPLASRGRQQQQQQPSSTTLQATPTSSMPMPTPDDAGPLAPPTLFLDHQQRWFTGWGDEPRSSYALKTPSLGLVWSTQISCRVALFKRPVYGRPRRFAAPLDADDDGGGEDREPNLKSWRRWMKVVFAPHVAASGQGIADAVEFEVTAGGLKAVMKEHGKPKS
;
A
#
# COMPACT_ATOMS: atom_id res chain seq x y z
N MET A 1 -9.09 -26.41 -11.73
CA MET A 1 -10.02 -25.28 -11.55
C MET A 1 -9.37 -24.03 -12.11
N THR A 2 -9.85 -23.62 -13.28
CA THR A 2 -9.58 -22.29 -13.82
C THR A 2 -10.20 -21.25 -12.89
N ASP A 3 -9.54 -20.12 -12.67
CA ASP A 3 -10.09 -18.99 -11.90
C ASP A 3 -11.28 -18.31 -12.61
N LEU A 4 -11.59 -18.73 -13.85
CA LEU A 4 -12.69 -18.21 -14.66
C LEU A 4 -14.04 -18.28 -13.96
N ALA A 5 -14.37 -19.40 -13.31
CA ALA A 5 -15.63 -19.53 -12.58
C ALA A 5 -15.71 -18.63 -11.33
N LYS A 6 -14.55 -18.21 -10.79
CA LYS A 6 -14.48 -17.23 -9.69
C LYS A 6 -14.64 -15.79 -10.20
N ILE A 7 -14.12 -15.50 -11.40
CA ILE A 7 -14.14 -14.16 -12.01
C ILE A 7 -15.49 -13.87 -12.68
N LEU A 8 -16.05 -14.85 -13.39
CA LEU A 8 -17.34 -14.75 -14.08
C LEU A 8 -18.28 -15.89 -13.64
N PRO A 9 -18.96 -15.76 -12.49
CA PRO A 9 -19.84 -16.81 -11.97
C PRO A 9 -21.03 -17.13 -12.89
N SER A 10 -21.46 -16.17 -13.71
CA SER A 10 -22.57 -16.27 -14.66
C SER A 10 -22.15 -16.71 -16.07
N PHE A 11 -20.86 -16.99 -16.30
CA PHE A 11 -20.36 -17.34 -17.62
C PHE A 11 -20.95 -18.68 -18.11
N ASN A 12 -21.51 -18.69 -19.31
CA ASN A 12 -22.04 -19.91 -19.91
C ASN A 12 -20.89 -20.83 -20.37
N THR A 13 -20.54 -21.79 -19.52
CA THR A 13 -19.46 -22.76 -19.74
C THR A 13 -19.85 -23.92 -20.66
N ALA A 14 -21.15 -24.19 -20.86
CA ALA A 14 -21.64 -25.33 -21.64
C ALA A 14 -21.05 -25.44 -23.06
N PRO A 15 -21.02 -24.37 -23.89
CA PRO A 15 -20.45 -24.44 -25.25
C PRO A 15 -18.93 -24.64 -25.27
N PHE A 16 -18.24 -24.43 -24.15
CA PHE A 16 -16.78 -24.48 -24.06
C PHE A 16 -16.27 -25.60 -23.14
N SER A 17 -17.11 -26.53 -22.71
CA SER A 17 -16.77 -27.60 -21.76
C SER A 17 -15.53 -28.40 -22.13
N ALA A 18 -15.37 -28.75 -23.42
CA ALA A 18 -14.19 -29.47 -23.93
C ALA A 18 -12.90 -28.61 -23.95
N LEU A 19 -13.03 -27.29 -24.10
CA LEU A 19 -11.88 -26.37 -24.02
C LEU A 19 -11.51 -26.13 -22.56
N LEU A 20 -12.50 -25.98 -21.68
CA LEU A 20 -12.30 -25.74 -20.26
C LEU A 20 -11.51 -26.87 -19.60
N SER A 21 -11.81 -28.13 -19.92
CA SER A 21 -11.07 -29.26 -19.37
C SER A 21 -9.58 -29.22 -19.74
N VAL A 22 -9.25 -28.83 -20.98
CA VAL A 22 -7.86 -28.72 -21.46
C VAL A 22 -7.16 -27.49 -20.86
N VAL A 23 -7.83 -26.34 -20.80
CA VAL A 23 -7.32 -25.12 -20.15
C VAL A 23 -7.02 -25.39 -18.68
N GLU A 24 -7.87 -26.16 -18.00
CA GLU A 24 -7.65 -26.57 -16.61
C GLU A 24 -6.49 -27.55 -16.44
N GLN A 25 -6.33 -28.50 -17.36
CA GLN A 25 -5.19 -29.43 -17.36
C GLN A 25 -3.85 -28.68 -17.52
N HIS A 26 -3.83 -27.62 -18.32
CA HIS A 26 -2.65 -26.78 -18.52
C HIS A 26 -2.51 -25.65 -17.48
N ALA A 27 -3.38 -25.62 -16.45
CA ALA A 27 -3.35 -24.64 -15.37
C ALA A 27 -3.32 -23.18 -15.84
N LEU A 28 -3.95 -22.87 -16.98
CA LEU A 28 -4.02 -21.53 -17.52
C LEU A 28 -5.03 -20.68 -16.72
N SER A 29 -4.62 -19.48 -16.31
CA SER A 29 -5.52 -18.52 -15.68
C SER A 29 -6.32 -17.71 -16.71
N THR A 30 -7.39 -17.07 -16.27
CA THR A 30 -8.17 -16.11 -17.06
C THR A 30 -7.29 -14.95 -17.53
N THR A 31 -6.30 -14.57 -16.71
CA THR A 31 -5.30 -13.56 -17.10
C THR A 31 -4.42 -14.06 -18.24
N ASP A 32 -3.97 -15.32 -18.19
CA ASP A 32 -3.18 -15.92 -19.28
C ASP A 32 -3.98 -15.95 -20.60
N LEU A 33 -5.26 -16.33 -20.52
CA LEU A 33 -6.17 -16.35 -21.67
C LEU A 33 -6.33 -14.97 -22.33
N LEU A 34 -6.25 -13.88 -21.55
CA LEU A 34 -6.47 -12.52 -22.02
C LEU A 34 -5.18 -11.78 -22.42
N THR A 35 -4.05 -12.15 -21.83
CA THR A 35 -2.78 -11.42 -22.01
C THR A 35 -1.82 -12.10 -22.98
N GLN A 36 -1.91 -13.43 -23.13
CA GLN A 36 -1.06 -14.16 -24.05
C GLN A 36 -1.64 -14.17 -25.47
N HIS A 37 -0.76 -14.28 -26.47
CA HIS A 37 -1.21 -14.34 -27.86
C HIS A 37 -1.90 -15.69 -28.15
N PRO A 38 -3.08 -15.72 -28.79
CA PRO A 38 -3.86 -16.96 -28.98
C PRO A 38 -3.12 -18.08 -29.71
N VAL A 39 -2.13 -17.74 -30.55
CA VAL A 39 -1.30 -18.73 -31.27
C VAL A 39 -0.37 -19.48 -30.31
N ASP A 40 0.16 -18.81 -29.29
CA ASP A 40 1.08 -19.43 -28.35
C ASP A 40 0.32 -20.34 -27.39
N LEU A 41 -0.86 -19.91 -26.95
CA LEU A 41 -1.79 -20.74 -26.19
C LEU A 41 -2.25 -21.97 -26.99
N ALA A 42 -2.55 -21.83 -28.28
CA ALA A 42 -2.92 -22.96 -29.14
C ALA A 42 -1.77 -23.98 -29.29
N LYS A 43 -0.51 -23.50 -29.38
CA LYS A 43 0.67 -24.38 -29.40
C LYS A 43 0.85 -25.12 -28.06
N GLN A 44 0.64 -24.43 -26.94
CA GLN A 44 0.82 -24.98 -25.60
C GLN A 44 -0.26 -26.02 -25.24
N THR A 45 -1.50 -25.78 -25.67
CA THR A 45 -2.67 -26.60 -25.31
C THR A 45 -3.09 -27.60 -26.39
N HIS A 46 -2.48 -27.52 -27.58
CA HIS A 46 -2.88 -28.27 -28.77
C HIS A 46 -4.36 -28.09 -29.18
N LEU A 47 -4.99 -26.98 -28.76
CA LEU A 47 -6.37 -26.64 -29.12
C LEU A 47 -6.43 -25.97 -30.50
N ALA A 48 -7.57 -26.15 -31.18
CA ALA A 48 -7.82 -25.46 -32.44
C ALA A 48 -7.88 -23.93 -32.22
N LEU A 49 -7.06 -23.18 -32.98
CA LEU A 49 -6.91 -21.74 -32.82
C LEU A 49 -8.24 -20.98 -32.92
N LEU A 50 -9.16 -21.42 -33.79
CA LEU A 50 -10.45 -20.77 -33.97
C LEU A 50 -11.36 -20.95 -32.75
N ASP A 51 -11.38 -22.15 -32.16
CA ASP A 51 -12.19 -22.45 -30.98
C ASP A 51 -11.64 -21.72 -29.75
N LEU A 52 -10.30 -21.65 -29.63
CA LEU A 52 -9.65 -20.86 -28.59
C LEU A 52 -9.93 -19.36 -28.75
N LYS A 53 -9.90 -18.82 -29.97
CA LYS A 53 -10.28 -17.41 -30.23
C LYS A 53 -11.74 -17.12 -29.88
N ARG A 54 -12.66 -18.04 -30.22
CA ARG A 54 -14.08 -17.91 -29.85
C ARG A 54 -14.28 -17.94 -28.34
N PHE A 55 -13.55 -18.82 -27.65
CA PHE A 55 -13.58 -18.89 -26.20
C PHE A 55 -13.05 -17.61 -25.55
N ILE A 56 -11.87 -17.12 -25.96
CA ILE A 56 -11.31 -15.85 -25.46
C ILE A 56 -12.26 -14.68 -25.74
N ALA A 57 -12.85 -14.61 -26.93
CA ALA A 57 -13.80 -13.56 -27.28
C ALA A 57 -15.08 -13.60 -26.42
N ALA A 58 -15.59 -14.80 -26.11
CA ALA A 58 -16.74 -14.96 -25.22
C ALA A 58 -16.40 -14.53 -23.77
N VAL A 59 -15.21 -14.88 -23.28
CA VAL A 59 -14.73 -14.42 -21.97
C VAL A 59 -14.58 -12.90 -21.94
N GLN A 60 -14.02 -12.29 -22.99
CA GLN A 60 -13.90 -10.83 -23.10
C GLN A 60 -15.26 -10.13 -23.15
N ALA A 61 -16.22 -10.66 -23.92
CA ALA A 61 -17.56 -10.10 -23.99
C ALA A 61 -18.27 -10.17 -22.63
N SER A 62 -18.19 -11.31 -21.94
CA SER A 62 -18.78 -11.46 -20.61
C SER A 62 -18.12 -10.56 -19.56
N LEU A 63 -16.80 -10.31 -19.66
CA LEU A 63 -16.12 -9.33 -18.82
C LEU A 63 -16.55 -7.89 -19.12
N ALA A 64 -16.76 -7.57 -20.40
CA ALA A 64 -17.24 -6.25 -20.80
C ALA A 64 -18.67 -6.00 -20.33
N ASP A 65 -19.55 -7.01 -20.41
CA ASP A 65 -20.93 -6.93 -19.92
C ASP A 65 -20.98 -6.71 -18.40
N ASP A 66 -20.11 -7.38 -17.63
CA ASP A 66 -19.98 -7.17 -16.17
C ASP A 66 -19.48 -5.77 -15.80
N LEU A 67 -18.79 -5.09 -16.73
CA LEU A 67 -18.34 -3.71 -16.61
C LEU A 67 -19.37 -2.69 -17.11
N THR A 68 -20.45 -3.12 -17.77
CA THR A 68 -21.53 -2.20 -18.17
C THR A 68 -22.43 -1.90 -16.97
N PRO A 69 -22.51 -0.64 -16.51
CA PRO A 69 -23.38 -0.31 -15.38
C PRO A 69 -24.84 -0.55 -15.75
N GLU A 70 -25.60 -1.26 -14.89
CA GLU A 70 -27.02 -1.59 -15.09
C GLU A 70 -27.95 -0.37 -15.28
N LYS A 71 -27.44 0.85 -15.06
CA LYS A 71 -28.08 2.10 -15.47
C LYS A 71 -27.17 2.83 -16.46
N PRO A 72 -27.55 2.90 -17.75
CA PRO A 72 -26.84 3.77 -18.67
C PRO A 72 -26.92 5.20 -18.16
N LEU A 73 -25.79 5.94 -18.20
CA LEU A 73 -25.83 7.40 -18.11
C LEU A 73 -26.92 7.89 -19.05
N ALA A 74 -27.86 8.68 -18.52
CA ALA A 74 -28.94 9.27 -19.30
C ALA A 74 -28.37 9.77 -20.63
N THR A 75 -28.82 9.17 -21.73
CA THR A 75 -28.38 9.53 -23.07
C THR A 75 -28.68 11.00 -23.27
N ALA A 76 -27.63 11.80 -23.42
CA ALA A 76 -27.74 13.20 -23.81
C ALA A 76 -28.52 13.22 -25.12
N ARG A 77 -29.80 13.65 -25.06
CA ARG A 77 -30.57 14.00 -26.25
C ARG A 77 -29.75 15.03 -27.01
N ALA A 78 -29.35 14.69 -28.24
CA ALA A 78 -28.81 15.66 -29.18
C ALA A 78 -29.86 16.78 -29.36
N PRO A 79 -29.48 18.07 -29.25
CA PRO A 79 -30.44 19.15 -29.44
C PRO A 79 -30.85 19.22 -30.90
N GLU A 80 -32.17 19.19 -31.14
CA GLU A 80 -32.80 19.51 -32.41
C GLU A 80 -32.36 20.90 -32.87
N GLN A 81 -31.84 20.97 -34.10
CA GLN A 81 -31.54 22.23 -34.78
C GLN A 81 -32.86 22.96 -35.07
N THR A 82 -33.20 23.95 -34.25
CA THR A 82 -34.21 24.95 -34.60
C THR A 82 -33.50 26.08 -35.33
N ALA A 83 -33.71 26.19 -36.64
CA ALA A 83 -33.20 27.28 -37.46
C ALA A 83 -33.90 28.60 -37.09
N ALA A 84 -33.11 29.63 -36.77
CA ALA A 84 -33.55 31.02 -36.65
C ALA A 84 -33.36 31.76 -38.00
N PRO A 85 -34.20 32.74 -38.35
CA PRO A 85 -34.22 33.41 -39.66
C PRO A 85 -33.09 34.45 -39.82
N PRO A 86 -32.76 34.88 -41.06
CA PRO A 86 -31.60 35.74 -41.31
C PRO A 86 -31.87 37.22 -40.95
N PRO A 87 -30.81 38.01 -40.65
CA PRO A 87 -30.95 39.44 -40.33
C PRO A 87 -31.04 40.31 -41.60
N PRO A 88 -31.61 41.53 -41.50
CA PRO A 88 -31.61 42.51 -42.59
C PRO A 88 -30.26 43.26 -42.67
N PRO A 89 -29.92 43.85 -43.83
CA PRO A 89 -28.65 44.53 -44.03
C PRO A 89 -28.63 45.96 -43.47
N GLU A 90 -27.39 46.37 -43.22
CA GLU A 90 -26.86 47.53 -42.50
C GLU A 90 -27.29 48.91 -43.03
N GLU A 91 -27.38 49.87 -42.11
CA GLU A 91 -27.14 51.29 -42.41
C GLU A 91 -26.06 51.86 -41.47
N ASP A 92 -25.05 52.39 -42.14
CA ASP A 92 -23.88 53.13 -41.67
C ASP A 92 -24.25 54.48 -41.03
N LYS A 93 -23.58 54.81 -39.91
CA LYS A 93 -23.06 56.17 -39.60
C LYS A 93 -22.40 56.25 -38.21
N GLY A 94 -21.10 56.55 -38.23
CA GLY A 94 -20.60 57.79 -37.64
C GLY A 94 -20.13 57.82 -36.17
N GLU A 95 -18.80 57.78 -36.02
CA GLU A 95 -17.95 58.60 -35.14
C GLU A 95 -18.06 58.52 -33.60
N GLY A 96 -16.90 58.32 -32.95
CA GLY A 96 -16.63 58.94 -31.64
C GLY A 96 -15.81 58.12 -30.63
N ASP A 97 -14.48 58.25 -30.74
CA ASP A 97 -13.45 58.36 -29.68
C ASP A 97 -13.48 57.49 -28.39
N GLY A 98 -12.29 56.96 -28.03
CA GLY A 98 -11.91 56.78 -26.63
C GLY A 98 -11.41 55.40 -26.17
N SER A 99 -10.07 55.25 -26.19
CA SER A 99 -9.24 54.59 -25.16
C SER A 99 -9.01 53.06 -25.10
N ARG A 100 -7.72 52.71 -25.25
CA ARG A 100 -6.88 51.70 -24.55
C ARG A 100 -7.41 50.26 -24.36
N GLU A 101 -6.89 49.35 -25.19
CA GLU A 101 -6.75 47.93 -24.85
C GLU A 101 -5.49 47.68 -23.98
N PRO A 102 -5.59 46.78 -22.99
CA PRO A 102 -4.51 45.82 -22.79
C PRO A 102 -5.02 44.37 -22.74
N ASP A 103 -4.17 43.47 -23.23
CA ASP A 103 -4.28 42.02 -23.36
C ASP A 103 -5.15 41.29 -22.32
N ALA A 104 -6.18 40.60 -22.81
CA ALA A 104 -6.98 39.64 -22.04
C ALA A 104 -6.44 38.22 -22.23
N ALA A 105 -6.02 37.62 -21.11
CA ALA A 105 -5.61 36.22 -20.97
C ALA A 105 -6.72 35.22 -21.39
N PRO A 106 -6.36 33.99 -21.83
CA PRO A 106 -7.35 33.00 -22.23
C PRO A 106 -8.22 32.57 -21.04
N PRO A 107 -9.52 32.27 -21.25
CA PRO A 107 -10.42 31.89 -20.17
C PRO A 107 -9.99 30.56 -19.54
N PRO A 108 -10.15 30.39 -18.21
CA PRO A 108 -9.81 29.14 -17.55
C PRO A 108 -10.73 28.03 -18.05
N ALA A 109 -10.12 26.88 -18.34
CA ALA A 109 -10.83 25.65 -18.66
C ALA A 109 -11.83 25.34 -17.54
N VAL A 110 -13.12 25.42 -17.86
CA VAL A 110 -14.20 25.02 -16.96
C VAL A 110 -14.12 23.51 -16.84
N VAL A 111 -13.46 23.03 -15.79
CA VAL A 111 -13.51 21.64 -15.38
C VAL A 111 -14.96 21.38 -14.94
N ASN A 112 -15.72 20.70 -15.80
CA ASN A 112 -17.02 20.15 -15.45
C ASN A 112 -16.83 19.08 -14.36
N THR A 113 -16.78 19.50 -13.10
CA THR A 113 -16.92 18.59 -11.96
C THR A 113 -18.40 18.23 -11.82
N ALA A 114 -18.80 17.12 -12.43
CA ALA A 114 -19.98 16.40 -11.96
C ALA A 114 -19.79 16.13 -10.44
N PRO A 115 -20.83 16.22 -9.60
CA PRO A 115 -20.70 15.96 -8.18
C PRO A 115 -20.17 14.54 -7.98
N ALA A 116 -18.98 14.42 -7.42
CA ALA A 116 -18.37 13.14 -7.08
C ALA A 116 -19.34 12.36 -6.19
N GLN A 117 -19.71 11.15 -6.61
CA GLN A 117 -20.46 10.24 -5.75
C GLN A 117 -19.60 9.95 -4.52
N THR A 118 -19.94 10.53 -3.38
CA THR A 118 -19.19 10.36 -2.14
C THR A 118 -19.36 8.92 -1.64
N THR A 119 -18.31 8.11 -1.75
CA THR A 119 -18.29 6.77 -1.18
C THR A 119 -18.52 6.83 0.33
N PRO A 120 -19.33 5.93 0.92
CA PRO A 120 -19.53 5.90 2.37
C PRO A 120 -18.18 5.70 3.08
N CYS A 121 -17.94 6.46 4.14
CA CYS A 121 -16.72 6.40 4.93
C CYS A 121 -17.02 6.17 6.42
N ILE A 122 -16.05 5.58 7.11
CA ILE A 122 -16.03 5.44 8.56
C ILE A 122 -15.08 6.51 9.11
N SER A 123 -15.62 7.38 9.96
CA SER A 123 -14.87 8.45 10.64
C SER A 123 -13.83 7.89 11.61
N THR A 124 -12.72 8.60 11.72
CA THR A 124 -11.71 8.43 12.77
C THR A 124 -12.12 9.06 14.11
N LEU A 125 -13.30 9.68 14.16
CA LEU A 125 -13.88 10.42 15.28
C LEU A 125 -13.13 11.71 15.64
N ASP A 126 -12.30 12.20 14.72
CA ASP A 126 -11.65 13.51 14.79
C ASP A 126 -11.74 14.17 13.41
N ASP A 127 -12.35 15.36 13.35
CA ASP A 127 -12.62 16.06 12.08
C ASP A 127 -11.35 16.41 11.30
N THR A 128 -10.22 16.63 12.00
CA THR A 128 -8.96 17.00 11.33
C THR A 128 -8.31 15.76 10.73
N LEU A 129 -8.35 14.62 11.43
CA LEU A 129 -7.91 13.34 10.88
C LEU A 129 -8.80 12.90 9.72
N ASP A 130 -10.12 13.07 9.82
CA ASP A 130 -11.07 12.78 8.74
C ASP A 130 -10.81 13.65 7.52
N ALA A 131 -10.62 14.96 7.69
CA ALA A 131 -10.29 15.87 6.59
C ALA A 131 -9.01 15.43 5.86
N ALA A 132 -7.98 15.00 6.60
CA ALA A 132 -6.75 14.48 6.00
C ALA A 132 -6.92 13.15 5.28
N LEU A 133 -7.94 12.36 5.63
CA LEU A 133 -8.33 11.14 4.94
C LEU A 133 -9.41 11.37 3.86
N GLY A 134 -9.80 12.62 3.58
CA GLY A 134 -10.86 12.90 2.60
C GLY A 134 -12.26 12.44 3.06
N GLY A 135 -12.52 12.47 4.36
CA GLY A 135 -13.80 12.12 4.98
C GLY A 135 -13.77 10.86 5.85
N GLY A 136 -12.66 10.13 5.90
CA GLY A 136 -12.48 8.93 6.73
C GLY A 136 -12.09 7.70 5.90
N VAL A 137 -12.33 6.51 6.44
CA VAL A 137 -11.98 5.24 5.80
C VAL A 137 -13.11 4.76 4.90
N PRO A 138 -12.94 4.69 3.56
CA PRO A 138 -14.03 4.34 2.66
C PRO A 138 -14.36 2.84 2.68
N VAL A 139 -15.64 2.53 2.43
CA VAL A 139 -16.09 1.15 2.17
C VAL A 139 -15.68 0.69 0.77
N GLY A 140 -15.64 -0.63 0.55
CA GLY A 140 -15.29 -1.22 -0.75
C GLY A 140 -13.79 -1.27 -1.04
N TYR A 141 -12.97 -0.74 -0.14
CA TYR A 141 -11.52 -0.65 -0.27
C TYR A 141 -10.78 -1.31 0.89
N ILE A 142 -9.53 -1.69 0.63
CA ILE A 142 -8.58 -2.10 1.67
C ILE A 142 -7.74 -0.90 2.08
N THR A 143 -7.82 -0.54 3.36
CA THR A 143 -7.04 0.55 3.97
C THR A 143 -6.03 -0.02 4.96
N GLU A 144 -4.75 0.29 4.75
CA GLU A 144 -3.67 -0.14 5.63
C GLU A 144 -3.20 0.98 6.54
N PHE A 145 -3.12 0.70 7.84
CA PHE A 145 -2.35 1.50 8.79
C PHE A 145 -1.01 0.82 9.06
N THR A 146 0.07 1.43 8.58
CA THR A 146 1.43 0.93 8.75
C THR A 146 2.24 1.81 9.69
N GLY A 147 3.13 1.23 10.48
CA GLY A 147 4.00 1.99 11.39
C GLY A 147 4.64 1.13 12.46
N GLU A 148 5.51 1.75 13.24
CA GLU A 148 6.25 1.10 14.32
C GLU A 148 5.34 0.65 15.47
N SER A 149 5.86 -0.23 16.33
CA SER A 149 5.20 -0.54 17.60
C SER A 149 4.96 0.74 18.41
N GLY A 150 3.75 0.90 18.96
CA GLY A 150 3.35 2.09 19.72
C GLY A 150 3.08 3.36 18.89
N ALA A 151 3.14 3.30 17.54
CA ALA A 151 2.82 4.44 16.67
C ALA A 151 1.32 4.79 16.63
N GLY A 152 0.44 3.95 17.18
CA GLY A 152 -1.00 4.22 17.30
C GLY A 152 -1.90 3.38 16.39
N LYS A 153 -1.36 2.40 15.64
CA LYS A 153 -2.14 1.52 14.73
C LYS A 153 -3.40 0.94 15.39
N THR A 154 -3.23 0.17 16.47
CA THR A 154 -4.35 -0.42 17.22
C THR A 154 -5.33 0.64 17.72
N GLN A 155 -4.90 1.87 18.02
CA GLN A 155 -5.82 2.94 18.44
C GLN A 155 -6.73 3.40 17.31
N PHE A 156 -6.23 3.49 16.07
CA PHE A 156 -7.09 3.70 14.89
C PHE A 156 -8.07 2.54 14.72
N LEU A 157 -7.59 1.29 14.77
CA LEU A 157 -8.46 0.13 14.60
C LEU A 157 -9.60 0.09 15.61
N LEU A 158 -9.30 0.28 16.89
CA LEU A 158 -10.31 0.31 17.95
C LEU A 158 -11.28 1.50 17.81
N SER A 159 -10.78 2.67 17.38
CA SER A 159 -11.64 3.84 17.14
C SER A 159 -12.64 3.55 16.01
N LEU A 160 -12.18 2.93 14.92
CA LEU A 160 -13.01 2.56 13.78
C LEU A 160 -14.07 1.51 14.15
N CYS A 161 -13.75 0.56 15.03
CA CYS A 161 -14.74 -0.42 15.54
C CYS A 161 -15.89 0.22 16.32
N LEU A 162 -15.66 1.36 16.97
CA LEU A 162 -16.72 2.13 17.62
C LEU A 162 -17.43 3.04 16.61
N ALA A 163 -16.66 3.70 15.73
CA ALA A 163 -17.18 4.64 14.75
C ALA A 163 -18.14 4.02 13.74
N VAL A 164 -17.87 2.79 13.26
CA VAL A 164 -18.73 2.10 12.27
C VAL A 164 -20.16 1.90 12.76
N GLN A 165 -20.35 1.82 14.08
CA GLN A 165 -21.66 1.63 14.72
C GLN A 165 -22.49 2.92 14.77
N LEU A 166 -21.85 4.08 14.62
CA LEU A 166 -22.54 5.36 14.58
C LEU A 166 -23.30 5.51 13.25
N PRO A 167 -24.41 6.27 13.23
CA PRO A 167 -25.07 6.58 11.98
C PRO A 167 -24.19 7.45 11.07
N PRO A 168 -24.49 7.51 9.76
CA PRO A 168 -23.92 8.52 8.88
C PRO A 168 -24.11 9.93 9.45
N PRO A 169 -23.13 10.85 9.31
CA PRO A 169 -21.91 10.72 8.49
C PRO A 169 -20.70 10.11 9.20
N ARG A 170 -20.81 9.75 10.49
CA ARG A 170 -19.66 9.23 11.27
C ARG A 170 -19.38 7.75 11.01
N GLY A 171 -20.42 6.96 10.81
CA GLY A 171 -20.31 5.53 10.57
C GLY A 171 -21.34 5.03 9.59
N LEU A 172 -21.62 3.73 9.71
CA LEU A 172 -22.54 3.01 8.83
C LEU A 172 -23.80 2.52 9.57
N GLY A 173 -23.85 2.64 10.89
CA GLY A 173 -24.86 2.01 11.73
C GLY A 173 -24.70 0.48 11.83
N ARG A 174 -23.49 -0.04 11.58
CA ARG A 174 -23.21 -1.48 11.39
C ARG A 174 -22.21 -1.99 12.42
N GLN A 175 -22.14 -3.31 12.59
CA GLN A 175 -21.22 -4.00 13.51
C GLN A 175 -19.79 -4.04 12.96
N ALA A 176 -18.83 -4.31 13.84
CA ALA A 176 -17.44 -4.53 13.48
C ALA A 176 -17.02 -6.00 13.69
N LEU A 177 -16.17 -6.51 12.81
CA LEU A 177 -15.50 -7.79 12.97
C LEU A 177 -13.98 -7.56 13.11
N TYR A 178 -13.41 -8.01 14.23
CA TYR A 178 -11.99 -7.86 14.56
C TYR A 178 -11.30 -9.21 14.57
N VAL A 179 -10.42 -9.45 13.60
CA VAL A 179 -9.56 -10.63 13.55
C VAL A 179 -8.17 -10.23 14.02
N SER A 180 -7.69 -10.83 15.10
CA SER A 180 -6.38 -10.54 15.65
C SER A 180 -5.41 -11.70 15.46
N THR A 181 -4.14 -11.41 15.21
CA THR A 181 -3.10 -12.44 15.01
C THR A 181 -2.22 -12.66 16.25
N GLU A 182 -2.08 -11.66 17.12
CA GLU A 182 -1.14 -11.73 18.26
C GLU A 182 -1.87 -11.90 19.60
N ALA A 183 -2.78 -10.99 19.91
CA ALA A 183 -3.48 -10.96 21.20
C ALA A 183 -4.97 -10.66 21.00
N GLY A 184 -5.83 -11.16 21.88
CA GLY A 184 -7.25 -10.86 21.84
C GLY A 184 -7.56 -9.36 21.88
N LEU A 185 -8.76 -9.00 21.43
CA LEU A 185 -9.25 -7.61 21.43
C LEU A 185 -9.10 -6.98 22.83
N THR A 186 -8.49 -5.80 22.91
CA THR A 186 -8.29 -5.11 24.19
C THR A 186 -9.56 -4.41 24.67
N THR A 187 -10.53 -5.19 25.17
CA THR A 187 -11.86 -4.71 25.59
C THR A 187 -11.79 -3.59 26.62
N ARG A 188 -10.82 -3.65 27.55
CA ARG A 188 -10.60 -2.57 28.54
C ARG A 188 -10.31 -1.22 27.88
N ARG A 189 -9.56 -1.22 26.78
CA ARG A 189 -9.21 0.02 26.06
C ARG A 189 -10.43 0.56 25.31
N LEU A 190 -11.22 -0.30 24.68
CA LEU A 190 -12.49 0.10 24.04
C LEU A 190 -13.46 0.70 25.06
N ALA A 191 -13.62 0.06 26.23
CA ALA A 191 -14.47 0.58 27.31
C ALA A 191 -14.00 1.96 27.80
N GLN A 192 -12.68 2.18 27.87
CA GLN A 192 -12.12 3.49 28.22
C GLN A 192 -12.44 4.54 27.14
N MET A 193 -12.27 4.20 25.86
CA MET A 193 -12.58 5.10 24.74
C MET A 193 -14.06 5.45 24.71
N LEU A 194 -14.93 4.44 24.87
CA LEU A 194 -16.38 4.59 24.97
C LEU A 194 -16.77 5.53 26.12
N GLY A 195 -16.19 5.34 27.31
CA GLY A 195 -16.45 6.18 28.48
C GLY A 195 -15.93 7.61 28.33
N GLY A 196 -14.80 7.81 27.64
CA GLY A 196 -14.25 9.14 27.36
C GLY A 196 -15.02 9.90 26.27
N ALA A 197 -15.65 9.18 25.33
CA ALA A 197 -16.44 9.73 24.24
C ALA A 197 -17.92 9.99 24.62
N ALA A 198 -18.39 9.47 25.75
CA ALA A 198 -19.79 9.57 26.18
C ALA A 198 -20.32 11.01 26.33
N ALA A 199 -19.45 12.01 26.43
CA ALA A 199 -19.82 13.42 26.47
C ALA A 199 -19.99 14.06 25.07
N ALA A 200 -19.60 13.38 23.99
CA ALA A 200 -19.71 13.89 22.63
C ALA A 200 -21.15 13.74 22.09
N PRO A 201 -21.69 14.75 21.38
CA PRO A 201 -23.05 14.69 20.82
C PRO A 201 -23.27 13.49 19.89
N ASP A 202 -22.25 13.14 19.10
CA ASP A 202 -22.27 12.01 18.16
C ASP A 202 -22.48 10.66 18.87
N TRP A 203 -22.15 10.58 20.16
CA TRP A 203 -22.29 9.38 20.99
C TRP A 203 -23.69 9.17 21.57
N ALA A 204 -24.58 10.16 21.43
CA ALA A 204 -25.99 10.07 21.81
C ALA A 204 -26.85 9.35 20.75
N ALA A 205 -26.21 8.67 19.78
CA ALA A 205 -26.89 7.85 18.80
C ALA A 205 -27.80 6.79 19.45
N SER A 206 -28.86 6.39 18.74
CA SER A 206 -29.79 5.35 19.18
C SER A 206 -29.76 4.19 18.17
N PRO A 207 -29.26 2.99 18.54
CA PRO A 207 -28.59 2.66 19.81
C PRO A 207 -27.18 3.28 19.90
N PRO A 208 -26.66 3.51 21.12
CA PRO A 208 -25.29 3.96 21.30
C PRO A 208 -24.30 2.85 20.91
N PRO A 209 -23.06 3.20 20.53
CA PRO A 209 -22.04 2.20 20.24
C PRO A 209 -21.78 1.33 21.47
N SER A 210 -21.64 0.03 21.26
CA SER A 210 -21.45 -0.97 22.30
C SER A 210 -20.31 -1.92 21.95
N LEU A 211 -19.77 -2.58 22.98
CA LEU A 211 -18.82 -3.67 22.84
C LEU A 211 -19.50 -4.94 22.30
N ASP A 212 -20.81 -5.09 22.51
CA ASP A 212 -21.58 -6.25 22.04
C ASP A 212 -21.71 -6.30 20.51
N HIS A 213 -21.50 -5.15 19.85
CA HIS A 213 -21.51 -5.01 18.39
C HIS A 213 -20.11 -5.15 17.76
N ILE A 214 -19.14 -5.66 18.53
CA ILE A 214 -17.79 -5.95 18.06
C ILE A 214 -17.54 -7.46 18.19
N LEU A 215 -17.70 -8.17 17.08
CA LEU A 215 -17.33 -9.58 17.00
C LEU A 215 -15.81 -9.69 16.92
N SER A 216 -15.21 -10.61 17.66
CA SER A 216 -13.76 -10.79 17.62
C SER A 216 -13.34 -12.26 17.59
N THR A 217 -12.25 -12.55 16.90
CA THR A 217 -11.61 -13.87 16.85
C THR A 217 -10.09 -13.70 16.77
N VAL A 218 -9.36 -14.75 17.16
CA VAL A 218 -7.89 -14.77 17.16
C VAL A 218 -7.41 -15.88 16.21
N THR A 219 -6.47 -15.54 15.32
CA THR A 219 -5.86 -16.45 14.33
C THR A 219 -4.36 -16.60 14.63
N PRO A 220 -3.93 -17.67 15.33
CA PRO A 220 -2.55 -17.79 15.83
C PRO A 220 -1.51 -18.09 14.74
N ASP A 221 -1.94 -18.54 13.56
CA ASP A 221 -1.09 -18.92 12.45
C ASP A 221 -1.74 -18.59 11.09
N LEU A 222 -0.96 -18.74 10.01
CA LEU A 222 -1.42 -18.40 8.66
C LEU A 222 -2.55 -19.32 8.18
N GLU A 223 -2.47 -20.61 8.47
CA GLU A 223 -3.50 -21.59 8.05
C GLU A 223 -4.86 -21.25 8.66
N SER A 224 -4.89 -20.98 9.97
CA SER A 224 -6.08 -20.53 10.69
C SER A 224 -6.60 -19.21 10.15
N GLN A 225 -5.71 -18.27 9.80
CA GLN A 225 -6.10 -17.00 9.18
C GLN A 225 -6.76 -17.22 7.82
N GLU A 226 -6.15 -18.01 6.93
CA GLU A 226 -6.72 -18.31 5.62
C GLU A 226 -8.08 -19.03 5.75
N HIS A 227 -8.17 -20.03 6.64
CA HIS A 227 -9.41 -20.75 6.89
C HIS A 227 -10.53 -19.84 7.44
N ILE A 228 -10.21 -18.98 8.41
CA ILE A 228 -11.20 -18.03 8.97
C ILE A 228 -11.67 -17.05 7.91
N LEU A 229 -10.75 -16.47 7.13
CA LEU A 229 -11.10 -15.52 6.07
C LEU A 229 -11.91 -16.16 4.93
N GLU A 230 -11.60 -17.40 4.54
CA GLU A 230 -12.27 -18.08 3.43
C GLU A 230 -13.65 -18.62 3.82
N TYR A 231 -13.80 -19.18 5.03
CA TYR A 231 -15.01 -19.93 5.37
C TYR A 231 -15.84 -19.30 6.49
N GLN A 232 -15.21 -18.70 7.51
CA GLN A 232 -15.96 -18.18 8.66
C GLN A 232 -16.44 -16.75 8.43
N VAL A 233 -15.57 -15.89 7.90
CA VAL A 233 -15.90 -14.48 7.64
C VAL A 233 -17.11 -14.35 6.71
N PRO A 234 -17.21 -15.04 5.56
CA PRO A 234 -18.39 -14.92 4.70
C PRO A 234 -19.69 -15.33 5.40
N VAL A 235 -19.65 -16.35 6.26
CA VAL A 235 -20.79 -16.79 7.05
C VAL A 235 -21.20 -15.71 8.06
N LEU A 236 -20.24 -15.07 8.72
CA LEU A 236 -20.51 -13.96 9.64
C LEU A 236 -21.10 -12.75 8.91
N LEU A 237 -20.53 -12.38 7.76
CA LEU A 237 -21.04 -11.28 6.93
C LEU A 237 -22.47 -11.54 6.40
N ALA A 238 -22.87 -12.80 6.24
CA ALA A 238 -24.23 -13.17 5.84
C ALA A 238 -25.24 -13.16 6.99
N ARG A 239 -24.78 -13.35 8.24
CA ARG A 239 -25.64 -13.47 9.44
C ARG A 239 -25.74 -12.19 10.24
N HIS A 240 -24.71 -11.36 10.19
CA HIS A 240 -24.59 -10.14 10.96
C HIS A 240 -24.45 -8.94 10.02
N ASP A 241 -25.01 -7.81 10.40
CA ASP A 241 -24.87 -6.58 9.63
C ASP A 241 -23.53 -5.90 9.95
N ILE A 242 -22.46 -6.44 9.39
CA ILE A 242 -21.07 -5.98 9.61
C ILE A 242 -20.69 -4.96 8.53
N GLY A 243 -20.19 -3.80 8.95
CA GLY A 243 -19.72 -2.74 8.05
C GLY A 243 -18.19 -2.58 7.98
N LEU A 244 -17.48 -3.23 8.90
CA LEU A 244 -16.03 -3.12 9.05
C LEU A 244 -15.40 -4.47 9.38
N LEU A 245 -14.40 -4.87 8.60
CA LEU A 245 -13.50 -5.99 8.90
C LEU A 245 -12.10 -5.45 9.23
N VAL A 246 -11.60 -5.76 10.41
CA VAL A 246 -10.25 -5.41 10.88
C VAL A 246 -9.35 -6.64 10.94
N LEU A 247 -8.13 -6.54 10.42
CA LEU A 247 -7.04 -7.52 10.62
C LEU A 247 -5.86 -6.89 11.38
N ASP A 248 -5.67 -7.26 12.65
CA ASP A 248 -4.57 -6.77 13.51
C ASP A 248 -3.62 -7.91 13.93
N SER A 249 -2.51 -8.18 13.25
CA SER A 249 -1.98 -7.47 12.08
C SER A 249 -1.74 -8.47 10.96
N VAL A 250 -2.06 -8.10 9.72
CA VAL A 250 -1.88 -8.99 8.56
C VAL A 250 -0.42 -9.45 8.39
N ALA A 251 0.55 -8.73 8.97
CA ALA A 251 1.95 -9.03 8.84
C ALA A 251 2.47 -10.12 9.79
N ALA A 252 1.83 -10.37 10.94
CA ALA A 252 2.42 -11.21 11.99
C ALA A 252 2.61 -12.67 11.52
N ASN A 253 1.54 -13.27 10.99
CA ASN A 253 1.55 -14.66 10.54
C ASN A 253 2.47 -14.87 9.32
N TYR A 254 2.52 -13.89 8.41
CA TYR A 254 3.45 -13.87 7.28
C TYR A 254 4.92 -13.53 7.65
N ARG A 255 5.22 -13.19 8.90
CA ARG A 255 6.62 -13.05 9.35
C ARG A 255 7.06 -14.34 10.04
N ALA A 256 6.24 -14.86 10.94
CA ALA A 256 6.55 -16.05 11.73
C ALA A 256 6.83 -17.29 10.85
N GLU A 257 6.00 -17.56 9.85
CA GLU A 257 6.15 -18.73 8.98
C GLU A 257 7.40 -18.64 8.08
N PHE A 258 7.82 -17.43 7.73
CA PHE A 258 8.90 -17.20 6.77
C PHE A 258 10.26 -17.01 7.43
N GLU A 259 10.31 -16.53 8.68
CA GLU A 259 11.51 -16.56 9.51
C GLU A 259 11.77 -17.97 10.08
N GLY A 260 10.72 -18.78 10.28
CA GLY A 260 10.82 -20.17 10.76
C GLY A 260 11.35 -21.19 9.73
N GLY A 261 11.36 -20.84 8.44
CA GLY A 261 11.99 -21.65 7.40
C GLY A 261 13.52 -21.49 7.47
N GLY A 262 14.21 -22.50 8.00
CA GLY A 262 15.65 -22.44 8.29
C GLY A 262 16.55 -21.98 7.12
N LEU A 263 17.84 -21.76 7.45
CA LEU A 263 18.95 -21.22 6.63
C LEU A 263 19.16 -21.83 5.22
N GLY A 264 18.33 -22.80 4.80
CA GLY A 264 18.31 -23.47 3.50
C GLY A 264 17.16 -23.08 2.55
N ALA A 265 16.24 -22.18 2.92
CA ALA A 265 15.24 -21.63 2.00
C ALA A 265 15.89 -20.62 1.02
N ARG A 266 16.63 -21.18 0.04
CA ARG A 266 17.40 -20.48 -1.00
C ARG A 266 16.55 -19.44 -1.76
N LEU A 267 16.85 -18.16 -1.54
CA LEU A 267 17.07 -17.04 -2.49
C LEU A 267 16.21 -16.87 -3.78
N GLY A 268 15.05 -17.53 -3.94
CA GLY A 268 14.15 -17.20 -5.05
C GLY A 268 12.78 -17.86 -5.00
N SER A 269 12.70 -19.14 -4.60
CA SER A 269 11.43 -19.90 -4.62
C SER A 269 10.45 -19.46 -3.52
N GLY A 270 10.96 -19.14 -2.33
CA GLY A 270 10.14 -18.68 -1.19
C GLY A 270 9.54 -17.28 -1.39
N MET A 271 10.20 -16.40 -2.15
CA MET A 271 9.71 -15.03 -2.37
C MET A 271 8.58 -14.99 -3.42
N GLY A 272 8.65 -15.85 -4.44
CA GLY A 272 7.57 -16.02 -5.42
C GLY A 272 6.32 -16.61 -4.80
N ALA A 273 6.46 -17.70 -4.02
CA ALA A 273 5.34 -18.32 -3.30
C ALA A 273 4.69 -17.34 -2.29
N ARG A 274 5.51 -16.60 -1.53
CA ARG A 274 5.06 -15.52 -0.65
C ARG A 274 4.28 -14.45 -1.41
N GLY A 275 4.83 -14.01 -2.54
CA GLY A 275 4.17 -13.01 -3.38
C GLY A 275 2.80 -13.48 -3.85
N ALA A 276 2.71 -14.72 -4.34
CA ALA A 276 1.45 -15.31 -4.79
C ALA A 276 0.41 -15.42 -3.66
N GLN A 277 0.82 -15.79 -2.44
CA GLN A 277 -0.08 -15.81 -1.27
C GLN A 277 -0.62 -14.41 -0.93
N LEU A 278 0.25 -13.40 -0.88
CA LEU A 278 -0.16 -12.01 -0.62
C LEU A 278 -1.11 -11.47 -1.70
N VAL A 279 -0.88 -11.84 -2.97
CA VAL A 279 -1.79 -11.50 -4.07
C VAL A 279 -3.16 -12.16 -3.87
N ARG A 280 -3.20 -13.46 -3.52
CA ARG A 280 -4.46 -14.17 -3.25
C ARG A 280 -5.22 -13.54 -2.07
N LEU A 281 -4.53 -13.27 -0.97
CA LEU A 281 -5.13 -12.60 0.18
C LEU A 281 -5.68 -11.22 -0.19
N GLY A 282 -4.89 -10.43 -0.91
CA GLY A 282 -5.29 -9.12 -1.40
C GLY A 282 -6.54 -9.15 -2.28
N ALA A 283 -6.59 -10.10 -3.21
CA ALA A 283 -7.74 -10.32 -4.07
C ALA A 283 -8.99 -10.70 -3.25
N HIS A 284 -8.84 -11.63 -2.30
CA HIS A 284 -9.93 -12.08 -1.42
C HIS A 284 -10.50 -10.95 -0.56
N LEU A 285 -9.64 -10.17 0.11
CA LEU A 285 -10.09 -9.06 0.94
C LEU A 285 -10.78 -7.95 0.13
N ARG A 286 -10.29 -7.66 -1.08
CA ARG A 286 -10.89 -6.65 -1.97
C ARG A 286 -12.25 -7.10 -2.48
N ASP A 287 -12.39 -8.38 -2.69
CA ASP A 287 -13.62 -9.00 -3.09
C ASP A 287 -14.65 -8.98 -1.94
N LEU A 288 -14.26 -9.36 -0.71
CA LEU A 288 -15.10 -9.20 0.48
C LEU A 288 -15.56 -7.75 0.67
N ALA A 289 -14.64 -6.78 0.53
CA ALA A 289 -14.93 -5.35 0.66
C ALA A 289 -16.02 -4.91 -0.33
N ARG A 290 -15.87 -5.29 -1.61
CA ARG A 290 -16.79 -4.87 -2.68
C ARG A 290 -18.13 -5.59 -2.62
N ARG A 291 -18.13 -6.92 -2.47
CA ARG A 291 -19.38 -7.71 -2.47
C ARG A 291 -20.29 -7.37 -1.31
N HIS A 292 -19.73 -7.11 -0.13
CA HIS A 292 -20.52 -6.84 1.08
C HIS A 292 -20.63 -5.34 1.43
N GLY A 293 -20.01 -4.47 0.61
CA GLY A 293 -20.01 -3.02 0.86
C GLY A 293 -19.41 -2.65 2.23
N ILE A 294 -18.33 -3.33 2.63
CA ILE A 294 -17.66 -3.13 3.92
C ILE A 294 -16.33 -2.41 3.74
N ALA A 295 -15.87 -1.71 4.77
CA ALA A 295 -14.48 -1.28 4.86
C ALA A 295 -13.61 -2.45 5.36
N VAL A 296 -12.48 -2.69 4.69
CA VAL A 296 -11.47 -3.64 5.18
C VAL A 296 -10.25 -2.85 5.64
N VAL A 297 -9.87 -3.02 6.90
CA VAL A 297 -8.77 -2.28 7.51
C VAL A 297 -7.75 -3.24 8.07
N VAL A 298 -6.48 -3.04 7.70
CA VAL A 298 -5.38 -3.94 8.06
C VAL A 298 -4.27 -3.15 8.75
N ALA A 299 -3.72 -3.70 9.83
CA ALA A 299 -2.49 -3.18 10.41
C ALA A 299 -1.27 -3.89 9.84
N ASN A 300 -0.20 -3.13 9.62
CA ASN A 300 1.09 -3.66 9.19
C ASN A 300 2.22 -3.06 10.02
N GLN A 301 3.17 -3.89 10.42
CA GLN A 301 4.37 -3.42 11.09
C GLN A 301 5.41 -2.94 10.08
N VAL A 302 6.44 -2.25 10.58
CA VAL A 302 7.60 -1.87 9.76
C VAL A 302 8.84 -2.61 10.27
N ALA A 303 9.78 -2.84 9.36
CA ALA A 303 11.12 -3.33 9.64
C ALA A 303 12.15 -2.24 9.34
N ASP A 304 13.26 -2.26 10.07
CA ASP A 304 14.40 -1.37 9.79
C ASP A 304 15.10 -1.80 8.49
N ARG A 305 15.53 -0.80 7.73
CA ARG A 305 16.26 -0.95 6.49
C ARG A 305 17.69 -0.47 6.69
N PHE A 306 18.62 -1.41 6.61
CA PHE A 306 20.04 -1.10 6.57
C PHE A 306 20.38 -0.63 5.15
N ALA A 307 21.05 0.53 5.05
CA ALA A 307 21.58 0.98 3.77
C ALA A 307 22.52 -0.11 3.24
N SER A 308 22.32 -0.52 1.98
CA SER A 308 23.34 -1.31 1.30
C SER A 308 24.61 -0.46 1.33
N THR A 309 25.69 -0.99 1.91
CA THR A 309 27.00 -0.34 1.86
C THR A 309 27.30 -0.12 0.39
N ALA A 310 27.17 1.13 -0.08
CA ALA A 310 27.68 1.51 -1.37
C ALA A 310 29.13 1.06 -1.38
N VAL A 311 29.49 0.15 -2.29
CA VAL A 311 30.88 -0.21 -2.53
C VAL A 311 31.62 1.11 -2.72
N PRO A 312 32.63 1.43 -1.88
CA PRO A 312 33.36 2.67 -2.06
C PRO A 312 33.89 2.71 -3.50
N PRO A 313 33.82 3.86 -4.19
CA PRO A 313 34.35 3.95 -5.54
C PRO A 313 35.81 3.47 -5.52
N PRO A 314 36.23 2.67 -6.52
CA PRO A 314 37.60 2.20 -6.57
C PRO A 314 38.55 3.41 -6.53
N PRO A 315 39.68 3.32 -5.82
CA PRO A 315 40.64 4.42 -5.78
C PRO A 315 41.09 4.76 -7.21
N PRO A 316 41.37 6.04 -7.51
CA PRO A 316 41.78 6.46 -8.84
C PRO A 316 43.04 5.68 -9.26
N PRO A 317 43.19 5.32 -10.54
CA PRO A 317 44.32 4.53 -11.00
C PRO A 317 45.61 5.31 -10.72
N LEU A 318 46.48 4.74 -9.88
CA LEU A 318 47.83 5.25 -9.69
C LEU A 318 48.54 5.21 -11.04
N HIS A 319 49.04 6.38 -11.47
CA HIS A 319 49.82 6.53 -12.68
C HIS A 319 50.93 5.46 -12.73
N ARG A 320 50.86 4.64 -13.79
CA ARG A 320 51.83 3.61 -14.13
C ARG A 320 53.19 4.26 -14.42
N GLY A 321 54.05 4.33 -13.41
CA GLY A 321 55.48 4.58 -13.60
C GLY A 321 56.10 3.41 -14.36
N MET A 322 57.00 3.74 -15.30
CA MET A 322 57.80 2.85 -16.15
C MET A 322 58.27 1.54 -15.46
N PRO A 323 58.33 0.41 -16.18
CA PRO A 323 59.03 -0.77 -15.69
C PRO A 323 60.55 -0.57 -15.83
N PRO A 324 61.37 -0.94 -14.83
CA PRO A 324 62.82 -1.08 -15.02
C PRO A 324 63.15 -2.39 -15.78
N PRO A 325 64.32 -2.46 -16.44
CA PRO A 325 64.63 -3.50 -17.40
C PRO A 325 64.94 -4.84 -16.73
N GLU A 326 64.60 -5.91 -17.45
CA GLU A 326 64.90 -7.29 -17.09
C GLU A 326 66.40 -7.54 -16.90
N SER A 327 66.73 -8.45 -15.98
CA SER A 327 68.03 -9.13 -15.96
C SER A 327 67.81 -10.63 -16.12
N PRO A 328 68.51 -11.28 -17.08
CA PRO A 328 68.37 -12.70 -17.37
C PRO A 328 69.33 -13.53 -16.50
N LEU A 329 68.92 -14.75 -16.14
CA LEU A 329 69.72 -15.93 -15.69
C LEU A 329 69.20 -16.54 -14.37
N ALA A 330 68.42 -17.63 -14.48
CA ALA A 330 68.59 -18.87 -13.71
C ALA A 330 67.58 -19.94 -14.18
N SER A 331 68.00 -20.65 -15.22
CA SER A 331 67.77 -22.05 -15.59
C SER A 331 67.02 -23.02 -14.63
N ARG A 332 66.06 -23.73 -15.26
CA ARG A 332 65.87 -25.20 -15.35
C ARG A 332 65.34 -26.02 -14.15
N GLY A 333 64.29 -26.80 -14.47
CA GLY A 333 63.85 -28.06 -13.83
C GLY A 333 62.62 -27.85 -12.95
N ARG A 334 61.51 -28.59 -13.03
CA ARG A 334 61.26 -29.98 -13.45
C ARG A 334 59.76 -30.11 -13.77
N GLN A 335 59.43 -30.86 -14.82
CA GLN A 335 58.13 -31.49 -15.02
C GLN A 335 57.89 -32.53 -13.91
N GLN A 336 56.70 -32.58 -13.32
CA GLN A 336 56.02 -33.85 -13.04
C GLN A 336 54.52 -33.67 -12.77
N GLN A 337 53.78 -34.38 -13.62
CA GLN A 337 52.41 -34.87 -13.53
C GLN A 337 51.80 -34.97 -12.12
N GLN A 338 50.54 -34.54 -11.99
CA GLN A 338 49.49 -35.35 -11.40
C GLN A 338 48.13 -35.00 -11.99
N GLN A 339 47.57 -35.96 -12.72
CA GLN A 339 46.20 -36.01 -13.21
C GLN A 339 45.27 -36.46 -12.07
N GLN A 340 44.08 -35.86 -11.95
CA GLN A 340 42.95 -36.46 -11.26
C GLN A 340 41.67 -36.38 -12.12
N PRO A 341 40.78 -37.38 -12.04
CA PRO A 341 39.81 -37.65 -13.08
C PRO A 341 38.46 -36.95 -12.91
N SER A 342 37.82 -36.78 -14.05
CA SER A 342 36.47 -36.28 -14.30
C SER A 342 35.36 -37.13 -13.68
N SER A 343 34.39 -36.46 -13.03
CA SER A 343 33.06 -37.00 -12.73
C SER A 343 31.97 -36.15 -13.39
N THR A 344 31.14 -36.86 -14.15
CA THR A 344 30.02 -36.46 -15.00
C THR A 344 28.97 -35.61 -14.29
N THR A 345 28.67 -34.43 -14.85
CA THR A 345 27.54 -33.58 -14.45
C THR A 345 26.36 -33.81 -15.40
N LEU A 346 25.21 -34.17 -14.84
CA LEU A 346 23.91 -34.27 -15.52
C LEU A 346 23.47 -32.88 -16.02
N GLN A 347 22.90 -32.88 -17.22
CA GLN A 347 22.47 -31.69 -17.98
C GLN A 347 21.43 -30.86 -17.20
N ALA A 348 21.76 -29.59 -16.96
CA ALA A 348 20.81 -28.54 -16.58
C ALA A 348 20.25 -27.86 -17.83
N THR A 349 18.99 -27.44 -17.71
CA THR A 349 18.12 -26.75 -18.68
C THR A 349 18.72 -25.43 -19.22
N PRO A 350 18.24 -24.90 -20.37
CA PRO A 350 18.94 -23.85 -21.09
C PRO A 350 18.89 -22.52 -20.31
N THR A 351 20.06 -22.06 -19.90
CA THR A 351 20.26 -20.70 -19.41
C THR A 351 20.24 -19.76 -20.61
N SER A 352 19.44 -18.70 -20.49
CA SER A 352 19.38 -17.59 -21.44
C SER A 352 20.80 -17.10 -21.76
N SER A 353 21.19 -17.14 -23.03
CA SER A 353 22.46 -16.66 -23.54
C SER A 353 22.48 -15.13 -23.64
N MET A 354 22.42 -14.46 -22.49
CA MET A 354 22.85 -13.06 -22.39
C MET A 354 24.30 -13.05 -21.90
N PRO A 355 25.25 -12.50 -22.68
CA PRO A 355 26.61 -12.29 -22.20
C PRO A 355 26.58 -11.37 -20.97
N MET A 356 27.26 -11.76 -19.90
CA MET A 356 27.51 -10.85 -18.77
C MET A 356 28.37 -9.68 -19.29
N PRO A 357 28.04 -8.42 -18.97
CA PRO A 357 28.83 -7.28 -19.43
C PRO A 357 30.24 -7.36 -18.84
N THR A 358 31.25 -7.19 -19.68
CA THR A 358 32.62 -6.94 -19.23
C THR A 358 32.69 -5.57 -18.52
N PRO A 359 33.60 -5.39 -17.54
CA PRO A 359 33.62 -4.18 -16.69
C PRO A 359 33.84 -2.84 -17.42
N ASP A 360 34.21 -2.85 -18.71
CA ASP A 360 34.33 -1.64 -19.53
C ASP A 360 33.05 -1.25 -20.32
N ASP A 361 31.96 -2.02 -20.20
CA ASP A 361 30.70 -1.79 -20.93
C ASP A 361 29.59 -1.20 -20.03
N ALA A 362 29.99 -0.38 -19.05
CA ALA A 362 29.05 0.39 -18.25
C ALA A 362 28.52 1.56 -19.09
N GLY A 363 27.42 1.31 -19.82
CA GLY A 363 26.56 2.38 -20.31
C GLY A 363 26.18 3.36 -19.17
N PRO A 364 25.65 4.55 -19.49
CA PRO A 364 25.34 5.55 -18.48
C PRO A 364 24.51 4.91 -17.36
N LEU A 365 24.98 5.09 -16.11
CA LEU A 365 24.31 4.57 -14.92
C LEU A 365 22.82 4.89 -15.02
N ALA A 366 21.98 3.88 -14.76
CA ALA A 366 20.54 4.03 -14.82
C ALA A 366 20.13 5.31 -14.05
N PRO A 367 19.21 6.13 -14.60
CA PRO A 367 18.76 7.33 -13.93
C PRO A 367 18.35 7.01 -12.48
N PRO A 368 18.64 7.90 -11.51
CA PRO A 368 18.29 7.65 -10.11
C PRO A 368 16.82 7.29 -9.89
N THR A 369 15.96 7.71 -10.80
CA THR A 369 14.53 7.41 -10.82
C THR A 369 14.17 5.94 -11.00
N LEU A 370 15.07 5.14 -11.58
CA LEU A 370 14.89 3.70 -11.80
C LEU A 370 15.39 2.86 -10.63
N PHE A 371 16.11 3.44 -9.67
CA PHE A 371 16.55 2.70 -8.49
C PHE A 371 15.36 2.43 -7.56
N LEU A 372 15.29 1.20 -7.05
CA LEU A 372 14.30 0.77 -6.06
C LEU A 372 14.25 1.73 -4.85
N ASP A 373 15.40 2.25 -4.43
CA ASP A 373 15.56 3.24 -3.35
C ASP A 373 14.75 4.50 -3.60
N HIS A 374 14.79 4.97 -4.83
CA HIS A 374 14.01 6.13 -5.24
C HIS A 374 12.52 5.76 -5.39
N GLN A 375 12.20 4.60 -5.95
CA GLN A 375 10.81 4.18 -6.20
C GLN A 375 10.02 3.82 -4.95
N GLN A 376 10.64 3.15 -3.98
CA GLN A 376 9.92 2.65 -2.83
C GLN A 376 9.39 3.76 -1.92
N ARG A 377 9.99 4.97 -1.92
CA ARG A 377 9.57 6.09 -1.07
C ARG A 377 8.12 6.51 -1.28
N TRP A 378 7.58 6.30 -2.48
CA TRP A 378 6.17 6.59 -2.82
C TRP A 378 5.19 5.52 -2.36
N PHE A 379 5.69 4.34 -1.99
CA PHE A 379 4.86 3.24 -1.54
C PHE A 379 5.02 2.98 -0.06
N THR A 380 6.20 3.18 0.53
CA THR A 380 6.45 2.88 1.95
C THR A 380 5.90 3.96 2.88
N GLY A 381 6.02 5.23 2.49
CA GLY A 381 5.79 6.38 3.36
C GLY A 381 7.06 6.92 4.03
N TRP A 382 8.18 6.19 3.96
CA TRP A 382 9.49 6.57 4.51
C TRP A 382 10.51 6.81 3.39
N GLY A 383 11.54 7.61 3.67
CA GLY A 383 12.66 7.83 2.74
C GLY A 383 12.47 8.97 1.74
N ASP A 384 11.41 9.76 1.91
CA ASP A 384 11.14 10.96 1.10
C ASP A 384 11.58 12.27 1.79
N GLU A 385 12.16 12.20 2.99
CA GLU A 385 12.74 13.34 3.70
C GLU A 385 14.28 13.38 3.50
N PRO A 386 14.82 14.32 2.69
CA PRO A 386 16.24 14.29 2.29
C PRO A 386 17.25 14.48 3.43
N ARG A 387 16.81 15.06 4.55
CA ARG A 387 17.65 15.38 5.72
C ARG A 387 17.36 14.48 6.93
N SER A 388 16.53 13.47 6.76
CA SER A 388 16.18 12.55 7.83
C SER A 388 17.37 11.64 8.16
N SER A 389 17.88 11.73 9.40
CA SER A 389 18.82 10.75 9.96
C SER A 389 18.13 9.47 10.46
N TYR A 390 16.82 9.32 10.25
CA TYR A 390 16.09 8.12 10.66
C TYR A 390 16.56 6.92 9.84
N ALA A 391 16.74 5.79 10.52
CA ALA A 391 16.83 4.49 9.85
C ALA A 391 15.64 4.39 8.88
N LEU A 392 15.93 4.13 7.61
CA LEU A 392 14.90 3.90 6.61
C LEU A 392 14.03 2.74 7.13
N LYS A 393 12.71 2.89 7.10
CA LYS A 393 11.78 1.84 7.52
C LYS A 393 10.94 1.40 6.34
N THR A 394 10.63 0.12 6.30
CA THR A 394 9.83 -0.46 5.22
C THR A 394 8.70 -1.28 5.83
N PRO A 395 7.44 -1.11 5.37
CA PRO A 395 6.34 -1.99 5.74
C PRO A 395 6.69 -3.47 5.48
N SER A 396 6.42 -4.34 6.45
CA SER A 396 6.99 -5.71 6.49
C SER A 396 6.57 -6.60 5.32
N LEU A 397 5.42 -6.32 4.70
CA LEU A 397 4.88 -7.09 3.57
C LEU A 397 5.39 -6.63 2.19
N GLY A 398 6.13 -5.52 2.12
CA GLY A 398 6.82 -5.07 0.92
C GLY A 398 5.92 -4.60 -0.24
N LEU A 399 6.51 -4.51 -1.43
CA LEU A 399 5.86 -3.95 -2.62
C LEU A 399 4.71 -4.80 -3.15
N VAL A 400 4.83 -6.13 -3.10
CA VAL A 400 3.75 -7.03 -3.56
C VAL A 400 2.46 -6.69 -2.84
N TRP A 401 2.49 -6.59 -1.51
CA TRP A 401 1.32 -6.19 -0.73
C TRP A 401 0.86 -4.75 -1.01
N SER A 402 1.81 -3.84 -1.26
CA SER A 402 1.49 -2.44 -1.59
C SER A 402 0.61 -2.33 -2.86
N THR A 403 0.75 -3.27 -3.79
CA THR A 403 -0.11 -3.35 -5.00
C THR A 403 -1.49 -3.95 -4.74
N GLN A 404 -1.72 -4.53 -3.56
CA GLN A 404 -2.98 -5.20 -3.23
C GLN A 404 -3.98 -4.32 -2.50
N ILE A 405 -3.50 -3.25 -1.85
CA ILE A 405 -4.29 -2.31 -1.06
C ILE A 405 -4.62 -1.05 -1.85
N SER A 406 -5.65 -0.33 -1.43
CA SER A 406 -6.09 0.90 -2.10
C SER A 406 -5.64 2.16 -1.37
N CYS A 407 -5.58 2.10 -0.04
CA CYS A 407 -5.12 3.20 0.78
C CYS A 407 -4.00 2.73 1.72
N ARG A 408 -2.94 3.52 1.85
CA ARG A 408 -1.90 3.34 2.88
C ARG A 408 -1.74 4.62 3.69
N VAL A 409 -1.86 4.46 4.99
CA VAL A 409 -1.61 5.50 6.00
C VAL A 409 -0.39 5.10 6.83
N ALA A 410 0.67 5.90 6.78
CA ALA A 410 1.87 5.72 7.57
C ALA A 410 1.78 6.49 8.88
N LEU A 411 2.02 5.79 9.99
CA LEU A 411 2.01 6.34 11.35
C LEU A 411 3.45 6.44 11.87
N PHE A 412 3.85 7.67 12.18
CA PHE A 412 5.17 7.98 12.72
C PHE A 412 5.08 8.23 14.21
N LYS A 413 6.15 7.90 14.94
CA LYS A 413 6.34 8.32 16.33
C LYS A 413 7.72 8.95 16.50
N ARG A 414 7.84 10.00 17.32
CA ARG A 414 9.12 10.57 17.71
C ARG A 414 9.17 10.76 19.23
N PRO A 415 10.28 10.37 19.88
CA PRO A 415 10.46 10.60 21.30
C PRO A 415 10.62 12.11 21.57
N VAL A 416 10.05 12.58 22.66
CA VAL A 416 10.28 13.92 23.20
C VAL A 416 11.07 13.76 24.48
N TYR A 417 12.32 14.21 24.45
CA TYR A 417 13.20 14.15 25.62
C TYR A 417 13.07 15.40 26.49
N GLY A 418 13.06 15.22 27.80
CA GLY A 418 13.15 16.30 28.77
C GLY A 418 14.55 16.92 28.79
N ARG A 419 14.66 18.19 29.18
CA ARG A 419 15.98 18.78 29.46
C ARG A 419 16.61 18.04 30.66
N PRO A 420 17.89 17.66 30.60
CA PRO A 420 18.58 17.10 31.75
C PRO A 420 18.56 18.12 32.89
N ARG A 421 18.06 17.73 34.07
CA ARG A 421 18.14 18.56 35.28
C ARG A 421 19.60 18.60 35.72
N ARG A 422 20.29 19.71 35.45
CA ARG A 422 21.55 20.04 36.15
C ARG A 422 21.18 20.44 37.57
N PHE A 423 21.34 19.53 38.53
CA PHE A 423 21.46 19.95 39.92
C PHE A 423 22.84 20.60 40.05
N ALA A 424 22.91 21.84 40.52
CA ALA A 424 24.16 22.39 41.02
C ALA A 424 24.53 21.53 42.23
N ALA A 425 25.58 20.71 42.10
CA ALA A 425 26.16 20.03 43.25
C ALA A 425 26.65 21.10 44.25
N PRO A 426 26.48 20.90 45.57
CA PRO A 426 27.18 21.71 46.56
C PRO A 426 28.68 21.68 46.28
N LEU A 427 29.35 22.82 46.41
CA LEU A 427 30.74 23.09 46.03
C LEU A 427 31.82 22.35 46.85
N ASP A 428 31.48 21.25 47.54
CA ASP A 428 32.40 20.56 48.45
C ASP A 428 32.35 19.04 48.23
N ALA A 429 33.05 18.57 47.20
CA ALA A 429 33.62 17.23 47.15
C ALA A 429 34.69 17.18 46.06
N ASP A 430 35.96 17.20 46.48
CA ASP A 430 37.07 16.67 45.71
C ASP A 430 36.81 15.17 45.49
N ASP A 431 36.29 14.77 44.33
CA ASP A 431 36.31 13.39 43.89
C ASP A 431 36.48 13.29 42.36
N ASP A 432 37.36 12.40 41.97
CA ASP A 432 37.91 12.22 40.63
C ASP A 432 36.85 11.74 39.61
N GLY A 433 36.86 12.37 38.44
CA GLY A 433 36.62 11.71 37.15
C GLY A 433 35.31 10.92 36.97
N GLY A 434 34.22 11.60 36.64
CA GLY A 434 33.04 10.92 36.10
C GLY A 434 31.82 11.83 36.00
N GLY A 435 31.86 12.83 35.11
CA GLY A 435 30.64 13.54 34.73
C GLY A 435 29.68 12.56 34.05
N GLU A 436 28.81 11.91 34.83
CA GLU A 436 27.69 11.15 34.29
C GLU A 436 26.80 12.14 33.52
N ASP A 437 27.02 12.21 32.21
CA ASP A 437 26.07 12.74 31.25
C ASP A 437 24.77 11.94 31.38
N ARG A 438 23.92 12.34 32.35
CA ARG A 438 22.60 11.72 32.54
C ARG A 438 21.83 11.84 31.23
N GLU A 439 21.64 10.70 30.57
CA GLU A 439 20.88 10.60 29.34
C GLU A 439 19.53 11.32 29.50
N PRO A 440 19.11 12.10 28.50
CA PRO A 440 17.91 12.90 28.62
C PRO A 440 16.68 11.98 28.75
N ASN A 441 15.95 12.11 29.86
CA ASN A 441 14.79 11.25 30.14
C ASN A 441 13.70 11.44 29.09
N LEU A 442 13.20 10.33 28.54
CA LEU A 442 12.05 10.30 27.64
C LEU A 442 10.80 10.81 28.38
N LYS A 443 10.24 11.94 27.93
CA LYS A 443 9.09 12.60 28.55
C LYS A 443 7.77 12.14 27.93
N SER A 444 7.70 12.11 26.60
CA SER A 444 6.49 11.74 25.86
C SER A 444 6.80 11.29 24.44
N TRP A 445 5.77 10.90 23.70
CA TRP A 445 5.85 10.51 22.29
C TRP A 445 4.90 11.37 21.47
N ARG A 446 5.42 12.02 20.43
CA ARG A 446 4.61 12.69 19.40
C ARG A 446 4.33 11.73 18.26
N ARG A 447 3.16 11.83 17.64
CA ARG A 447 2.73 10.93 16.56
C ARG A 447 2.17 11.71 15.38
N TRP A 448 2.37 11.19 14.18
CA TRP A 448 1.87 11.79 12.94
C TRP A 448 1.22 10.75 12.06
N MET A 449 0.14 11.16 11.40
CA MET A 449 -0.58 10.42 10.39
C MET A 449 -0.28 11.01 9.01
N LYS A 450 0.25 10.18 8.11
CA LYS A 450 0.58 10.55 6.74
C LYS A 450 -0.17 9.66 5.77
N VAL A 451 -0.89 10.25 4.82
CA VAL A 451 -1.46 9.51 3.70
C VAL A 451 -0.37 9.30 2.67
N VAL A 452 0.00 8.03 2.43
CA VAL A 452 1.03 7.68 1.44
C VAL A 452 0.42 7.64 0.05
N PHE A 453 -0.70 6.95 -0.09
CA PHE A 453 -1.52 6.95 -1.29
C PHE A 453 -2.96 6.56 -0.94
N ALA A 454 -3.92 7.12 -1.67
CA ALA A 454 -5.33 6.78 -1.61
C ALA A 454 -6.02 7.24 -2.92
N PRO A 455 -7.10 6.57 -3.36
CA PRO A 455 -7.81 6.99 -4.58
C PRO A 455 -8.73 8.20 -4.39
N HIS A 456 -9.18 8.47 -3.16
CA HIS A 456 -10.19 9.48 -2.83
C HIS A 456 -9.62 10.76 -2.19
N VAL A 457 -8.34 10.77 -1.85
CA VAL A 457 -7.65 11.92 -1.23
C VAL A 457 -6.22 12.00 -1.72
N ALA A 458 -5.70 13.22 -1.85
CA ALA A 458 -4.32 13.45 -2.24
C ALA A 458 -3.34 12.88 -1.18
N ALA A 459 -2.21 12.36 -1.65
CA ALA A 459 -1.13 11.96 -0.76
C ALA A 459 -0.58 13.19 0.00
N SER A 460 -0.18 12.98 1.25
CA SER A 460 0.55 13.99 2.02
C SER A 460 1.89 14.30 1.34
N GLY A 461 2.37 15.53 1.50
CA GLY A 461 3.65 15.94 0.94
C GLY A 461 4.87 15.26 1.58
N GLN A 462 6.05 15.70 1.15
CA GLN A 462 7.32 15.08 1.53
C GLN A 462 7.60 15.15 3.03
N GLY A 463 8.10 14.06 3.60
CA GLY A 463 8.41 13.94 5.01
C GLY A 463 7.16 13.97 5.89
N ILE A 464 7.19 14.73 6.99
CA ILE A 464 6.07 14.87 7.95
C ILE A 464 5.49 16.29 8.01
N ALA A 465 5.88 17.18 7.10
CA ALA A 465 5.47 18.59 7.15
C ALA A 465 3.94 18.75 7.02
N ASP A 466 3.37 18.02 6.06
CA ASP A 466 1.93 17.98 5.76
C ASP A 466 1.20 16.81 6.45
N ALA A 467 1.92 16.06 7.29
CA ALA A 467 1.32 14.99 8.09
C ALA A 467 0.57 15.60 9.29
N VAL A 468 -0.58 15.01 9.64
CA VAL A 468 -1.39 15.47 10.76
C VAL A 468 -0.82 14.91 12.06
N GLU A 469 -0.44 15.78 12.98
CA GLU A 469 -0.02 15.37 14.32
C GLU A 469 -1.24 14.97 15.16
N PHE A 470 -1.11 13.89 15.92
CA PHE A 470 -2.21 13.40 16.77
C PHE A 470 -1.70 12.84 18.10
N GLU A 471 -2.62 12.81 19.07
CA GLU A 471 -2.43 12.25 20.40
C GLU A 471 -3.40 11.09 20.64
N VAL A 472 -2.97 10.18 21.51
CA VAL A 472 -3.80 9.08 22.01
C VAL A 472 -4.28 9.47 23.41
N THR A 473 -5.56 9.77 23.54
CA THR A 473 -6.20 10.24 24.77
C THR A 473 -7.05 9.14 25.42
N ALA A 474 -7.68 9.41 26.56
CA ALA A 474 -8.63 8.47 27.16
C ALA A 474 -9.81 8.17 26.23
N GLY A 475 -10.34 9.18 25.54
CA GLY A 475 -11.48 9.06 24.62
C GLY A 475 -11.14 8.56 23.22
N GLY A 476 -9.86 8.30 22.92
CA GLY A 476 -9.43 7.82 21.60
C GLY A 476 -8.40 8.75 20.95
N LEU A 477 -8.50 8.92 19.64
CA LEU A 477 -7.58 9.75 18.86
C LEU A 477 -8.01 11.22 18.88
N LYS A 478 -7.03 12.13 18.87
CA LYS A 478 -7.29 13.57 18.75
C LYS A 478 -6.18 14.24 17.98
N ALA A 479 -6.50 15.06 16.98
CA ALA A 479 -5.50 15.85 16.27
C ALA A 479 -4.94 16.98 17.14
N VAL A 480 -3.66 17.28 16.95
CA VAL A 480 -2.99 18.43 17.58
C VAL A 480 -3.11 19.61 16.63
N MET A 481 -3.92 20.61 17.00
CA MET A 481 -4.03 21.83 16.21
C MET A 481 -2.73 22.64 16.34
N LYS A 482 -2.07 22.94 15.21
CA LYS A 482 -0.98 23.92 15.17
C LYS A 482 -1.60 25.31 15.29
N GLU A 483 -1.41 26.00 16.43
CA GLU A 483 -1.70 27.43 16.54
C GLU A 483 -0.88 28.18 15.48
N HIS A 484 -1.50 28.50 14.35
CA HIS A 484 -0.93 29.43 13.37
C HIS A 484 -1.17 30.85 13.91
N GLY A 485 -0.15 31.40 14.57
CA GLY A 485 -0.05 32.85 14.80
C GLY A 485 -0.12 33.28 16.25
N LYS A 486 1.05 33.35 16.89
CA LYS A 486 1.43 34.60 17.56
C LYS A 486 2.72 35.08 16.94
N PRO A 487 2.77 36.29 16.34
CA PRO A 487 4.05 36.92 16.06
C PRO A 487 4.78 37.02 17.40
N LYS A 488 6.03 36.57 17.44
CA LYS A 488 6.91 36.86 18.59
C LYS A 488 7.00 38.38 18.71
N SER A 489 6.39 38.93 19.76
CA SER A 489 6.53 40.32 20.16
C SER A 489 7.95 40.60 20.66
#